data_AF-A0A7C5N2C0-F1
#
_entry.id   AF-A0A7C5N2C0-F1
#
_cell.length_a   1.000
_cell.length_b   1.000
_cell.length_c   1.000
_cell.angle_alpha   90.00
_cell.angle_beta   90.00
_cell.angle_gamma   90.00
#
_symmetry.space_group_name_H-M   'P 1'
#
loop_
_entity.id
_entity.type
_entity.pdbx_description
1 polymer ?
#
loop_
_entity_poly.entity_id
_entity_poly.type
_entity_poly.pdbx_seq_one_letter_code
_entity_poly.pdbx_strand_id
1 'polypeptide(L)'
;MARIMPVVVDSRIRVPGGLHRDIRNAIKRAFKHNNPDFFKKKNMGYRTFGIERQIKTFREGDKADGYPLELPRGGLRLLRELLDAEGIKVRIVDKTTKVPADFPAFRVDPDHPEYVLRPYQREALDACVARGNGIVRAPTGSGKTTIALAAIAALGQRAIVLLRDGQLAKQWIREIERCLDIPKKEIGEVRGGKKYAPGRRITVALQQSLYRKGNRLGELLRDEPFGTVVVDEVQGAAARTFLEVIDHFPARYRLGFSADETRKDGKEFLTYDVFGNVIYEIERDELEKKGHVLPVSIRMIPTEFRADWYRDAPPAEKDWTRLIEEIINDDERNDVVIRAILSAVA
;
A
#
# COMPACT_ATOMS: atom_id res chain seq x y z
N MET A 1 -27.27 0.90 31.90
CA MET A 1 -26.28 1.85 31.35
C MET A 1 -25.46 1.14 30.29
N ALA A 2 -25.31 1.70 29.09
CA ALA A 2 -24.48 1.11 28.04
C ALA A 2 -23.02 1.06 28.50
N ARG A 3 -22.36 -0.09 28.36
CA ARG A 3 -20.96 -0.26 28.74
C ARG A 3 -20.08 0.51 27.73
N ILE A 4 -19.33 1.50 28.20
CA ILE A 4 -18.39 2.26 27.36
C ILE A 4 -16.98 1.67 27.53
N MET A 5 -16.35 1.30 26.42
CA MET A 5 -15.00 0.71 26.40
C MET A 5 -13.96 1.68 25.82
N PRO A 6 -12.88 2.01 26.55
CA PRO A 6 -11.83 2.90 26.06
C PRO A 6 -10.82 2.15 25.17
N VAL A 7 -11.01 2.19 23.85
CA VAL A 7 -10.07 1.57 22.90
C VAL A 7 -8.97 2.57 22.55
N VAL A 8 -7.72 2.19 22.73
CA VAL A 8 -6.57 3.04 22.37
C VAL A 8 -6.18 2.78 20.93
N VAL A 9 -5.89 3.85 20.17
CA VAL A 9 -5.42 3.75 18.79
C VAL A 9 -4.08 4.49 18.69
N ASP A 10 -3.01 3.76 18.37
CA ASP A 10 -1.67 4.27 18.08
C ASP A 10 -1.17 3.66 16.76
N SER A 11 -0.05 2.93 16.74
CA SER A 11 0.33 2.13 15.58
C SER A 11 -0.56 0.88 15.42
N ARG A 12 -1.22 0.46 16.49
CA ARG A 12 -2.24 -0.59 16.50
C ARG A 12 -3.47 -0.14 17.30
N ILE A 13 -4.51 -0.96 17.25
CA ILE A 13 -5.70 -0.80 18.08
C ILE A 13 -5.51 -1.68 19.31
N ARG A 14 -5.42 -1.07 20.49
CA ARG A 14 -5.30 -1.78 21.76
C ARG A 14 -6.66 -1.89 22.41
N VAL A 15 -7.10 -3.14 22.60
CA VAL A 15 -8.43 -3.49 23.10
C VAL A 15 -8.32 -3.80 24.60
N PRO A 16 -9.09 -3.11 25.47
CA PRO A 16 -9.08 -3.37 26.91
C PRO A 16 -9.45 -4.80 27.30
N GLY A 17 -8.96 -5.21 28.46
CA GLY A 17 -9.42 -6.41 29.14
C GLY A 17 -10.89 -6.37 29.56
N GLY A 18 -11.38 -7.49 30.12
CA GLY A 18 -12.74 -7.58 30.66
C GLY A 18 -13.84 -7.83 29.62
N LEU A 19 -13.50 -8.09 28.36
CA LEU A 19 -14.44 -8.62 27.37
C LEU A 19 -14.82 -10.07 27.69
N HIS A 20 -16.08 -10.42 27.43
CA HIS A 20 -16.53 -11.81 27.51
C HIS A 20 -15.69 -12.68 26.58
N ARG A 21 -15.45 -13.95 26.96
CA ARG A 21 -14.59 -14.88 26.22
C ARG A 21 -15.05 -15.02 24.77
N ASP A 22 -16.36 -15.06 24.53
CA ASP A 22 -16.93 -15.27 23.20
C ASP A 22 -16.73 -14.06 22.28
N ILE A 23 -16.94 -12.85 22.80
CA ILE A 23 -16.67 -11.60 22.07
C ILE A 23 -15.19 -11.51 21.70
N ARG A 24 -14.30 -11.78 22.66
CA ARG A 24 -12.86 -11.81 22.42
C ARG A 24 -12.48 -12.85 21.36
N ASN A 25 -13.12 -14.03 21.37
CA ASN A 25 -12.90 -15.07 20.38
C ASN A 25 -13.47 -14.70 19.00
N ALA A 26 -14.60 -13.99 18.95
CA ALA A 26 -15.18 -13.45 17.71
C ALA A 26 -14.23 -12.43 17.07
N ILE A 27 -13.71 -11.48 17.86
CA ILE A 27 -12.69 -10.54 17.41
C ILE A 27 -11.44 -11.30 16.91
N LYS A 28 -10.88 -12.22 17.70
CA LYS A 28 -9.70 -12.99 17.27
C LYS A 28 -9.95 -13.83 16.02
N ARG A 29 -11.18 -14.29 15.75
CA ARG A 29 -11.54 -15.01 14.52
C ARG A 29 -11.56 -14.08 13.31
N ALA A 30 -12.03 -12.84 13.48
CA ALA A 30 -12.08 -11.86 12.40
C ALA A 30 -10.69 -11.50 11.83
N PHE A 31 -9.63 -11.58 12.66
CA PHE A 31 -8.24 -11.30 12.29
C PHE A 31 -7.40 -12.59 12.12
N LYS A 32 -8.06 -13.70 11.76
CA LYS A 32 -7.46 -14.97 11.38
C LYS A 32 -7.84 -15.30 9.95
N HIS A 33 -6.85 -15.35 9.08
CA HIS A 33 -7.06 -15.55 7.65
C HIS A 33 -6.42 -16.87 7.23
N ASN A 34 -7.03 -17.56 6.26
CA ASN A 34 -6.39 -18.72 5.64
C ASN A 34 -5.11 -18.28 4.94
N ASN A 35 -4.03 -19.05 5.08
CA ASN A 35 -2.79 -18.76 4.38
C ASN A 35 -2.81 -19.36 2.96
N PRO A 36 -2.93 -18.56 1.89
CA PRO A 36 -3.00 -19.09 0.52
C PRO A 36 -1.79 -19.94 0.15
N ASP A 37 -0.60 -19.63 0.68
CA ASP A 37 0.62 -20.38 0.39
C ASP A 37 0.55 -21.81 0.93
N PHE A 38 -0.04 -21.99 2.13
CA PHE A 38 -0.24 -23.29 2.74
C PHE A 38 -1.18 -24.16 1.90
N PHE A 39 -2.34 -23.61 1.54
CA PHE A 39 -3.35 -24.35 0.78
C PHE A 39 -2.88 -24.61 -0.65
N LYS A 40 -2.18 -23.68 -1.29
CA LYS A 40 -1.57 -23.89 -2.60
C LYS A 40 -0.55 -25.03 -2.58
N LYS A 41 0.40 -25.02 -1.64
CA LYS A 41 1.38 -26.13 -1.52
C LYS A 41 0.71 -27.47 -1.18
N LYS A 42 -0.27 -27.46 -0.28
CA LYS A 42 -1.03 -28.67 0.09
C LYS A 42 -1.76 -29.25 -1.13
N ASN A 43 -2.44 -28.42 -1.91
CA ASN A 43 -3.18 -28.86 -3.10
C ASN A 43 -2.25 -29.39 -4.20
N MET A 44 -1.01 -28.88 -4.27
CA MET A 44 0.03 -29.40 -5.17
C MET A 44 0.75 -30.65 -4.64
N GLY A 45 0.33 -31.21 -3.50
CA GLY A 45 0.95 -32.40 -2.90
C GLY A 45 2.33 -32.16 -2.26
N TYR A 46 2.77 -30.91 -2.10
CA TYR A 46 4.06 -30.59 -1.49
C TYR A 46 3.99 -30.61 0.04
N ARG A 47 5.14 -30.87 0.68
CA ARG A 47 5.29 -30.72 2.14
C ARG A 47 5.06 -29.28 2.57
N THR A 48 4.25 -29.08 3.61
CA THR A 48 3.87 -27.75 4.15
C THR A 48 4.62 -27.38 5.43
N PHE A 49 5.70 -28.11 5.75
CA PHE A 49 6.51 -27.86 6.94
C PHE A 49 7.03 -26.41 6.98
N GLY A 50 6.86 -25.74 8.11
CA GLY A 50 7.27 -24.34 8.30
C GLY A 50 6.32 -23.28 7.72
N ILE A 51 5.19 -23.67 7.12
CA ILE A 51 4.17 -22.73 6.63
C ILE A 51 2.95 -22.83 7.53
N GLU A 52 2.60 -21.71 8.17
CA GLU A 52 1.40 -21.66 9.00
C GLU A 52 0.14 -21.82 8.15
N ARG A 53 -0.82 -22.61 8.63
CA ARG A 53 -2.13 -22.79 7.96
C ARG A 53 -2.97 -21.51 7.96
N GLN A 54 -2.80 -20.67 8.97
CA GLN A 54 -3.53 -19.41 9.14
C GLN A 54 -2.56 -18.28 9.42
N ILE A 55 -2.82 -17.10 8.86
CA ILE A 55 -2.13 -15.86 9.17
C ILE A 55 -2.97 -15.12 10.22
N LYS A 56 -2.33 -14.74 11.32
CA LYS A 56 -2.94 -13.94 12.39
C LYS A 56 -2.42 -12.52 12.29
N THR A 57 -3.32 -11.55 12.14
CA THR A 57 -2.95 -10.13 12.10
C THR A 57 -3.13 -9.43 13.44
N PHE A 58 -3.91 -10.02 14.35
CA PHE A 58 -3.93 -9.64 15.77
C PHE A 58 -2.67 -10.10 16.51
N ARG A 59 -2.33 -9.42 17.61
CA ARG A 59 -1.28 -9.81 18.55
C ARG A 59 -1.86 -9.93 19.97
N GLU A 60 -1.26 -10.78 20.79
CA GLU A 60 -1.50 -10.72 22.23
C GLU A 60 -0.78 -9.48 22.75
N GLY A 61 -1.52 -8.60 23.44
CA GLY A 61 -0.96 -7.41 24.07
C GLY A 61 -0.53 -7.67 25.51
N ASP A 62 -0.18 -6.61 26.23
CA ASP A 62 0.21 -6.71 27.63
C ASP A 62 -1.04 -6.79 28.53
N LYS A 63 -1.09 -7.80 29.41
CA LYS A 63 -2.16 -7.89 30.40
C LYS A 63 -1.96 -6.90 31.53
N ALA A 64 -0.71 -6.54 31.84
CA ALA A 64 -0.36 -5.65 32.93
C ALA A 64 -0.70 -4.18 32.61
N ASP A 65 -0.63 -3.78 31.33
CA ASP A 65 -1.04 -2.43 30.89
C ASP A 65 -2.55 -2.28 30.68
N GLY A 66 -3.31 -3.38 30.83
CA GLY A 66 -4.76 -3.45 30.68
C GLY A 66 -5.27 -3.74 29.27
N TYR A 67 -4.40 -3.96 28.28
CA TYR A 67 -4.76 -4.16 26.87
C TYR A 67 -4.24 -5.51 26.32
N PRO A 68 -4.90 -6.64 26.66
CA PRO A 68 -4.43 -7.97 26.32
C PRO A 68 -4.54 -8.34 24.83
N LEU A 69 -5.10 -7.48 23.99
CA LEU A 69 -5.34 -7.76 22.58
C LEU A 69 -5.04 -6.53 21.73
N GLU A 70 -4.24 -6.73 20.69
CA GLU A 70 -3.92 -5.70 19.71
C GLU A 70 -4.38 -6.11 18.32
N LEU A 71 -5.03 -5.20 17.61
CA LEU A 71 -5.54 -5.40 16.25
C LEU A 71 -4.85 -4.42 15.29
N PRO A 72 -4.74 -4.76 13.99
CA PRO A 72 -4.23 -3.83 13.00
C PRO A 72 -5.22 -2.66 12.78
N ARG A 73 -4.73 -1.47 12.39
CA ARG A 73 -5.51 -0.21 12.42
C ARG A 73 -6.75 -0.20 11.52
N GLY A 74 -6.73 -0.93 10.41
CA GLY A 74 -7.88 -1.05 9.53
C GLY A 74 -9.07 -1.77 10.17
N GLY A 75 -8.81 -2.58 11.19
CA GLY A 75 -9.80 -3.34 11.94
C GLY A 75 -10.74 -2.52 12.83
N LEU A 76 -10.57 -1.20 12.93
CA LEU A 76 -11.30 -0.35 13.88
C LEU A 76 -12.81 -0.35 13.63
N ARG A 77 -13.21 -0.33 12.36
CA ARG A 77 -14.63 -0.37 11.99
C ARG A 77 -15.25 -1.70 12.41
N LEU A 78 -14.60 -2.81 12.05
CA LEU A 78 -15.07 -4.15 12.40
C LEU A 78 -15.12 -4.36 13.92
N LEU A 79 -14.14 -3.87 14.66
CA LEU A 79 -14.17 -3.90 16.12
C LEU A 79 -15.39 -3.14 16.68
N ARG A 80 -15.69 -1.96 16.14
CA ARG A 80 -16.87 -1.19 16.56
C ARG A 80 -18.16 -1.94 16.26
N GLU A 81 -18.29 -2.52 15.07
CA GLU A 81 -19.47 -3.30 14.68
C GLU A 81 -19.68 -4.52 15.59
N LEU A 82 -18.60 -5.27 15.87
CA LEU A 82 -18.64 -6.44 16.77
C LEU A 82 -18.99 -6.07 18.22
N LEU A 83 -18.50 -4.93 18.72
CA LEU A 83 -18.80 -4.49 20.09
C LEU A 83 -20.20 -3.87 20.20
N ASP A 84 -20.65 -3.15 19.18
CA ASP A 84 -21.98 -2.54 19.14
C ASP A 84 -23.09 -3.59 19.09
N ALA A 85 -22.87 -4.70 18.37
CA ALA A 85 -23.77 -5.87 18.35
C ALA A 85 -24.00 -6.48 19.76
N GLU A 86 -23.07 -6.24 20.68
CA GLU A 86 -23.11 -6.70 22.08
C GLU A 86 -23.52 -5.57 23.05
N GLY A 87 -23.97 -4.42 22.53
CA GLY A 87 -24.36 -3.25 23.31
C GLY A 87 -23.20 -2.50 23.98
N ILE A 88 -21.95 -2.75 23.54
CA ILE A 88 -20.74 -2.11 24.06
C ILE A 88 -20.35 -0.94 23.16
N LYS A 89 -20.48 0.29 23.67
CA LYS A 89 -20.07 1.49 22.94
C LYS A 89 -18.55 1.69 23.04
N VAL A 90 -17.91 2.02 21.92
CA VAL A 90 -16.47 2.25 21.85
C VAL A 90 -16.16 3.75 21.99
N ARG A 91 -15.34 4.11 22.97
CA ARG A 91 -14.70 5.43 23.06
C ARG A 91 -13.26 5.31 22.57
N ILE A 92 -12.90 6.06 21.54
CA ILE A 92 -11.52 6.08 21.04
C ILE A 92 -10.66 6.99 21.92
N VAL A 93 -9.54 6.45 22.37
CA VAL A 93 -8.42 7.21 22.93
C VAL A 93 -7.35 7.29 21.85
N ASP A 94 -7.31 8.41 21.14
CA ASP A 94 -6.35 8.62 20.05
C ASP A 94 -4.96 8.95 20.61
N LYS A 95 -4.02 8.03 20.42
CA LYS A 95 -2.59 8.18 20.72
C LYS A 95 -1.74 8.14 19.45
N THR A 96 -2.35 8.41 18.30
CA THR A 96 -1.61 8.51 17.04
C THR A 96 -0.73 9.75 17.01
N THR A 97 0.35 9.65 16.25
CA THR A 97 1.37 10.68 16.15
C THR A 97 0.99 11.70 15.08
N LYS A 98 1.01 12.97 15.47
CA LYS A 98 0.95 14.13 14.59
C LYS A 98 2.31 14.81 14.63
N VAL A 99 2.84 15.15 13.46
CA VAL A 99 4.11 15.84 13.30
C VAL A 99 3.85 16.95 12.30
N PRO A 100 3.40 18.14 12.74
CA PRO A 100 3.13 19.25 11.84
C PRO A 100 4.36 19.57 10.98
N ALA A 101 4.14 19.77 9.69
CA ALA A 101 5.16 20.20 8.76
C ALA A 101 4.54 21.19 7.79
N ASP A 102 5.28 22.27 7.51
CA ASP A 102 4.87 23.26 6.53
C ASP A 102 5.20 22.77 5.13
N PHE A 103 4.23 22.78 4.23
CA PHE A 103 4.41 22.41 2.82
C PHE A 103 4.17 23.64 1.95
N PRO A 104 4.97 23.85 0.90
CA PRO A 104 4.63 24.85 -0.09
C PRO A 104 3.27 24.56 -0.73
N ALA A 105 2.69 25.58 -1.37
CA ALA A 105 1.41 25.43 -2.05
C ALA A 105 1.48 24.33 -3.11
N PHE A 106 0.60 23.33 -2.98
CA PHE A 106 0.49 22.25 -3.95
C PHE A 106 0.06 22.79 -5.33
N ARG A 107 0.75 22.35 -6.38
CA ARG A 107 0.43 22.64 -7.78
C ARG A 107 0.34 21.34 -8.56
N VAL A 108 -0.66 21.20 -9.43
CA VAL A 108 -0.70 20.05 -10.35
C VAL A 108 0.46 20.14 -11.34
N ASP A 109 0.72 21.36 -11.83
CA ASP A 109 1.85 21.66 -12.69
C ASP A 109 2.36 23.08 -12.43
N PRO A 110 3.63 23.29 -12.05
CA PRO A 110 4.20 24.63 -11.87
C PRO A 110 4.20 25.48 -13.13
N ASP A 111 4.37 24.86 -14.29
CA ASP A 111 4.48 25.56 -15.58
C ASP A 111 3.11 25.89 -16.17
N HIS A 112 2.05 25.24 -15.66
CA HIS A 112 0.66 25.39 -16.09
C HIS A 112 -0.25 25.63 -14.87
N PRO A 113 -0.24 26.84 -14.28
CA PRO A 113 -0.99 27.14 -13.05
C PRO A 113 -2.51 27.00 -13.20
N GLU A 114 -3.03 27.02 -14.43
CA GLU A 114 -4.42 26.73 -14.75
C GLU A 114 -4.80 25.26 -14.52
N TYR A 115 -3.82 24.34 -14.44
CA TYR A 115 -4.07 22.95 -14.15
C TYR A 115 -4.42 22.77 -12.67
N VAL A 116 -5.67 22.38 -12.45
CA VAL A 116 -6.23 22.06 -11.15
C VAL A 116 -6.55 20.57 -11.06
N LEU A 117 -6.70 20.08 -9.83
CA LEU A 117 -7.19 18.72 -9.59
C LEU A 117 -8.54 18.56 -10.30
N ARG A 118 -8.67 17.47 -11.06
CA ARG A 118 -9.95 17.07 -11.67
C ARG A 118 -10.98 16.81 -10.54
N PRO A 119 -12.28 16.94 -10.79
CA PRO A 119 -13.31 16.78 -9.75
C PRO A 119 -13.16 15.49 -8.93
N TYR A 120 -12.98 14.34 -9.59
CA TYR A 120 -12.78 13.05 -8.93
C TYR A 120 -11.49 12.99 -8.09
N GLN A 121 -10.43 13.73 -8.47
CA GLN A 121 -9.18 13.81 -7.71
C GLN A 121 -9.37 14.65 -6.45
N ARG A 122 -10.20 15.69 -6.52
CA ARG A 122 -10.58 16.51 -5.37
C ARG A 122 -11.46 15.74 -4.40
N GLU A 123 -12.44 14.98 -4.89
CA GLU A 123 -13.25 14.11 -4.04
C GLU A 123 -12.39 13.03 -3.33
N ALA A 124 -11.43 12.44 -4.04
CA ALA A 124 -10.47 11.51 -3.45
C ALA A 124 -9.59 12.16 -2.36
N LEU A 125 -9.14 13.40 -2.60
CA LEU A 125 -8.41 14.21 -1.63
C LEU A 125 -9.26 14.47 -0.37
N ASP A 126 -10.50 14.92 -0.54
CA ASP A 126 -11.42 15.21 0.57
C ASP A 126 -11.68 13.96 1.41
N ALA A 127 -11.83 12.79 0.77
CA ALA A 127 -11.94 11.51 1.45
C ALA A 127 -10.68 11.17 2.28
N CYS A 128 -9.48 11.44 1.75
CA CYS A 128 -8.22 11.22 2.47
C CYS A 128 -8.12 12.09 3.73
N VAL A 129 -8.46 13.38 3.61
CA VAL A 129 -8.43 14.34 4.72
C VAL A 129 -9.45 13.97 5.80
N ALA A 130 -10.67 13.58 5.41
CA ALA A 130 -11.76 13.29 6.34
C ALA A 130 -11.57 11.98 7.12
N ARG A 131 -11.04 10.92 6.48
CA ARG A 131 -11.05 9.56 7.06
C ARG A 131 -9.83 9.22 7.92
N GLY A 132 -8.68 9.83 7.65
CA GLY A 132 -7.45 9.53 8.39
C GLY A 132 -6.74 8.27 7.91
N ASN A 133 -7.45 7.14 7.84
CA ASN A 133 -6.92 5.90 7.24
C ASN A 133 -7.87 5.36 6.18
N GLY A 134 -7.30 4.78 5.14
CA GLY A 134 -8.08 4.08 4.14
C GLY A 134 -7.31 3.81 2.86
N ILE A 135 -8.01 3.19 1.92
CA ILE A 135 -7.51 2.88 0.59
C ILE A 135 -8.21 3.77 -0.43
N VAL A 136 -7.44 4.43 -1.29
CA VAL A 136 -7.95 5.06 -2.52
C VAL A 136 -7.70 4.08 -3.66
N ARG A 137 -8.78 3.55 -4.23
CA ARG A 137 -8.72 2.71 -5.43
C ARG A 137 -8.87 3.58 -6.65
N ALA A 138 -7.87 3.55 -7.53
CA ALA A 138 -7.87 4.38 -8.72
C ALA A 138 -7.05 3.73 -9.83
N PRO A 139 -7.57 3.57 -11.05
CA PRO A 139 -6.88 2.87 -12.14
C PRO A 139 -5.57 3.58 -12.52
N THR A 140 -4.71 2.89 -13.27
CA THR A 140 -3.52 3.53 -13.87
C THR A 140 -3.95 4.71 -14.75
N GLY A 141 -3.16 5.79 -14.74
CA GLY A 141 -3.50 7.03 -15.48
C GLY A 141 -4.48 7.98 -14.78
N SER A 142 -5.11 7.59 -13.67
CA SER A 142 -6.04 8.48 -12.92
C SER A 142 -5.36 9.64 -12.17
N GLY A 143 -4.03 9.62 -12.03
CA GLY A 143 -3.25 10.62 -11.28
C GLY A 143 -3.11 10.30 -9.79
N LYS A 144 -2.98 9.02 -9.41
CA LYS A 144 -2.79 8.58 -8.00
C LYS A 144 -1.70 9.36 -7.27
N THR A 145 -0.53 9.51 -7.88
CA THR A 145 0.58 10.26 -7.28
C THR A 145 0.21 11.71 -7.02
N THR A 146 -0.48 12.36 -7.96
CA THR A 146 -1.00 13.73 -7.81
C THR A 146 -1.99 13.83 -6.64
N ILE A 147 -2.95 12.89 -6.52
CA ILE A 147 -3.90 12.84 -5.39
C ILE A 147 -3.14 12.67 -4.07
N ALA A 148 -2.18 11.75 -4.02
CA ALA A 148 -1.41 11.45 -2.82
C ALA A 148 -0.56 12.64 -2.36
N LEU A 149 0.08 13.37 -3.29
CA LEU A 149 0.85 14.58 -3.00
C LEU A 149 -0.05 15.72 -2.53
N ALA A 150 -1.22 15.90 -3.17
CA ALA A 150 -2.22 16.86 -2.72
C ALA A 150 -2.69 16.54 -1.29
N ALA A 151 -2.90 15.26 -0.97
CA ALA A 151 -3.27 14.80 0.36
C ALA A 151 -2.16 15.08 1.38
N ILE A 152 -0.90 14.79 1.05
CA ILE A 152 0.25 15.10 1.93
C ILE A 152 0.29 16.59 2.26
N ALA A 153 0.18 17.46 1.25
CA ALA A 153 0.18 18.91 1.44
C ALA A 153 -1.01 19.38 2.30
N ALA A 154 -2.22 18.93 1.98
CA ALA A 154 -3.44 19.32 2.70
C ALA A 154 -3.45 18.86 4.16
N LEU A 155 -2.86 17.69 4.46
CA LEU A 155 -2.74 17.17 5.82
C LEU A 155 -1.72 17.93 6.66
N GLY A 156 -0.71 18.57 6.03
CA GLY A 156 0.28 19.40 6.71
C GLY A 156 1.08 18.65 7.78
N GLN A 157 1.39 17.37 7.54
CA GLN A 157 2.15 16.52 8.45
C GLN A 157 3.41 15.98 7.78
N ARG A 158 4.50 15.82 8.54
CA ARG A 158 5.71 15.14 8.07
C ARG A 158 5.32 13.77 7.53
N ALA A 159 5.65 13.52 6.27
CA ALA A 159 5.16 12.38 5.51
C ALA A 159 6.27 11.41 5.14
N ILE A 160 5.94 10.13 5.09
CA ILE A 160 6.76 9.09 4.48
C ILE A 160 5.95 8.36 3.41
N VAL A 161 6.54 8.22 2.22
CA VAL A 161 5.98 7.49 1.09
C VAL A 161 6.72 6.17 0.96
N LEU A 162 6.01 5.06 1.10
CA LEU A 162 6.55 3.71 1.02
C LEU A 162 6.31 3.12 -0.36
N LEU A 163 7.41 2.72 -1.00
CA LEU A 163 7.42 2.23 -2.37
C LEU A 163 8.06 0.84 -2.45
N ARG A 164 7.74 0.09 -3.51
CA ARG A 164 8.26 -1.26 -3.70
C ARG A 164 9.66 -1.28 -4.31
N ASP A 165 9.97 -0.33 -5.20
CA ASP A 165 11.20 -0.32 -5.98
C ASP A 165 11.77 1.09 -6.21
N GLY A 166 13.02 1.13 -6.67
CA GLY A 166 13.76 2.37 -6.87
C GLY A 166 13.33 3.20 -8.07
N GLN A 167 12.65 2.61 -9.06
CA GLN A 167 12.15 3.36 -10.22
C GLN A 167 10.97 4.23 -9.80
N LEU A 168 10.01 3.66 -9.05
CA LEU A 168 8.92 4.43 -8.44
C LEU A 168 9.47 5.52 -7.53
N ALA A 169 10.52 5.23 -6.73
CA ALA A 169 11.13 6.24 -5.87
C ALA A 169 11.69 7.43 -6.65
N LYS A 170 12.37 7.19 -7.78
CA LYS A 170 12.86 8.26 -8.64
C LYS A 170 11.71 9.09 -9.24
N GLN A 171 10.62 8.44 -9.64
CA GLN A 171 9.44 9.12 -10.16
C GLN A 171 8.79 9.99 -9.08
N TRP A 172 8.56 9.44 -7.89
CA TRP A 172 8.00 10.17 -6.76
C TRP A 172 8.84 11.38 -6.37
N ILE A 173 10.16 11.29 -6.36
CA ILE A 173 11.04 12.44 -6.09
C ILE A 173 10.81 13.56 -7.10
N ARG A 174 10.72 13.25 -8.40
CA ARG A 174 10.43 14.25 -9.44
C ARG A 174 9.05 14.89 -9.25
N GLU A 175 8.03 14.08 -8.95
CA GLU A 175 6.69 14.60 -8.71
C GLU A 175 6.60 15.43 -7.43
N ILE A 176 7.40 15.14 -6.40
CA ILE A 176 7.50 15.98 -5.19
C ILE A 176 8.14 17.33 -5.54
N GLU A 177 9.25 17.34 -6.27
CA GLU A 177 9.89 18.58 -6.73
C GLU A 177 8.93 19.43 -7.56
N ARG A 178 8.22 18.78 -8.50
CA ARG A 178 7.26 19.45 -9.38
C ARG A 178 6.02 19.94 -8.61
N CYS A 179 5.30 19.06 -7.93
CA CYS A 179 3.98 19.39 -7.38
C CYS A 179 4.03 20.14 -6.04
N LEU A 180 5.13 20.02 -5.29
CA LEU A 180 5.27 20.62 -3.96
C LEU A 180 6.39 21.67 -3.89
N ASP A 181 7.12 21.92 -4.96
CA ASP A 181 8.25 22.88 -4.98
C ASP A 181 9.27 22.61 -3.85
N ILE A 182 9.47 21.33 -3.52
CA ILE A 182 10.45 20.89 -2.50
C ILE A 182 11.70 20.41 -3.23
N PRO A 183 12.86 21.09 -3.11
CA PRO A 183 14.09 20.66 -3.78
C PRO A 183 14.50 19.25 -3.36
N LYS A 184 14.99 18.42 -4.29
CA LYS A 184 15.42 17.05 -4.00
C LYS A 184 16.36 16.89 -2.81
N LYS A 185 17.23 17.86 -2.56
CA LYS A 185 18.16 17.85 -1.40
C LYS A 185 17.45 17.88 -0.03
N GLU A 186 16.19 18.33 0.01
CA GLU A 186 15.37 18.38 1.23
C GLU A 186 14.49 17.14 1.39
N ILE A 187 14.35 16.34 0.34
CA ILE A 187 13.58 15.10 0.33
C ILE A 187 14.42 14.00 0.98
N GLY A 188 13.89 13.38 2.04
CA GLY A 188 14.51 12.21 2.65
C GLY A 188 14.49 11.01 1.73
N GLU A 189 15.54 10.21 1.73
CA GLU A 189 15.62 9.00 0.90
C GLU A 189 16.09 7.80 1.73
N VAL A 190 15.20 6.83 1.95
CA VAL A 190 15.53 5.58 2.66
C VAL A 190 15.54 4.43 1.67
N ARG A 191 16.73 4.13 1.12
CA ARG A 191 16.97 3.03 0.18
C ARG A 191 18.26 2.27 0.53
N GLY A 192 18.39 1.06 -0.02
CA GLY A 192 19.41 0.07 0.35
C GLY A 192 20.83 0.62 0.56
N GLY A 193 21.50 0.14 1.62
CA GLY A 193 22.89 0.46 1.93
C GLY A 193 23.15 1.85 2.53
N LYS A 194 22.19 2.77 2.49
CA LYS A 194 22.35 4.13 3.03
C LYS A 194 21.98 4.21 4.52
N LYS A 195 22.61 5.17 5.21
CA LYS A 195 22.21 5.58 6.57
C LYS A 195 20.75 6.04 6.53
N TYR A 196 20.01 5.77 7.61
CA TYR A 196 18.68 6.32 7.77
C TYR A 196 18.78 7.84 7.91
N ALA A 197 18.24 8.56 6.94
CA ALA A 197 18.31 10.02 6.82
C ALA A 197 16.99 10.53 6.24
N PRO A 198 15.92 10.57 7.05
CA PRO A 198 14.63 11.08 6.62
C PRO A 198 14.66 12.61 6.47
N GLY A 199 13.81 13.11 5.58
CA GLY A 199 13.69 14.54 5.27
C GLY A 199 12.86 15.25 6.33
N ARG A 200 12.97 16.57 6.39
CA ARG A 200 12.22 17.39 7.37
C ARG A 200 10.72 17.36 7.13
N ARG A 201 10.29 17.39 5.86
CA ARG A 201 8.87 17.41 5.45
C ARG A 201 8.41 16.09 4.89
N ILE A 202 9.16 15.53 3.95
CA ILE A 202 8.77 14.33 3.21
C ILE A 202 9.95 13.40 3.01
N THR A 203 9.69 12.11 3.11
CA THR A 203 10.67 11.04 2.90
C THR A 203 10.12 10.02 1.92
N VAL A 204 10.91 9.63 0.93
CA VAL A 204 10.63 8.49 0.06
C VAL A 204 11.43 7.28 0.54
N ALA A 205 10.77 6.17 0.79
CA ALA A 205 11.39 4.98 1.37
C ALA A 205 11.01 3.70 0.62
N LEU A 206 11.98 2.82 0.40
CA LEU A 206 11.69 1.46 -0.07
C LEU A 206 11.27 0.59 1.10
N GLN A 207 10.14 -0.10 0.99
CA GLN A 207 9.61 -0.97 2.04
C GLN A 207 10.64 -2.01 2.51
N GLN A 208 11.36 -2.63 1.56
CA GLN A 208 12.43 -3.59 1.85
C GLN A 208 13.60 -2.97 2.63
N SER A 209 13.87 -1.68 2.45
CA SER A 209 14.96 -0.99 3.17
C SER A 209 14.59 -0.71 4.62
N LEU A 210 13.31 -0.42 4.89
CA LEU A 210 12.80 -0.30 6.26
C LEU A 210 12.73 -1.66 6.95
N TYR A 211 12.24 -2.68 6.26
CA TYR A 211 12.17 -4.05 6.77
C TYR A 211 13.54 -4.57 7.24
N ARG A 212 14.60 -4.30 6.48
CA ARG A 212 15.98 -4.68 6.85
C ARG A 212 16.51 -3.98 8.11
N LYS A 213 15.85 -2.93 8.61
CA LYS A 213 16.22 -2.32 9.91
C LYS A 213 15.79 -3.18 11.10
N GLY A 214 14.85 -4.12 10.89
CA GLY A 214 14.37 -5.03 11.94
C GLY A 214 13.91 -4.28 13.18
N ASN A 215 14.33 -4.78 14.36
CA ASN A 215 13.94 -4.23 15.67
C ASN A 215 14.29 -2.75 15.85
N ARG A 216 15.30 -2.23 15.15
CA ARG A 216 15.71 -0.82 15.24
C ARG A 216 14.74 0.13 14.56
N LEU A 217 13.85 -0.36 13.69
CA LEU A 217 12.89 0.50 12.99
C LEU A 217 11.99 1.27 13.97
N GLY A 218 11.53 0.61 15.03
CA GLY A 218 10.71 1.24 16.06
C GLY A 218 11.41 2.36 16.83
N GLU A 219 12.72 2.23 17.08
CA GLU A 219 13.54 3.28 17.70
C GLU A 219 13.71 4.46 16.75
N LEU A 220 14.10 4.19 15.49
CA LEU A 220 14.28 5.23 14.47
C LEU A 220 12.99 6.05 14.23
N LEU A 221 11.83 5.40 14.24
CA LEU A 221 10.54 6.07 14.06
C LEU A 221 10.04 6.78 15.33
N ARG A 222 10.59 6.46 16.50
CA ARG A 222 10.34 7.20 17.74
C ARG A 222 11.14 8.49 17.78
N ASP A 223 12.41 8.43 17.36
CA ASP A 223 13.31 9.58 17.30
C ASP A 223 12.91 10.53 16.16
N GLU A 224 12.55 9.98 15.01
CA GLU A 224 12.13 10.73 13.82
C GLU A 224 10.75 10.27 13.32
N PRO A 225 9.66 10.69 14.00
CA PRO A 225 8.32 10.26 13.68
C PRO A 225 7.76 10.91 12.41
N PHE A 226 6.72 10.27 11.87
CA PHE A 226 5.91 10.77 10.76
C PHE A 226 4.45 10.87 11.19
N GLY A 227 3.76 11.93 10.76
CA GLY A 227 2.33 12.11 10.97
C GLY A 227 1.47 11.50 9.86
N THR A 228 2.06 11.29 8.67
CA THR A 228 1.41 10.68 7.51
C THR A 228 2.27 9.58 6.90
N VAL A 229 1.66 8.42 6.65
CA VAL A 229 2.23 7.33 5.86
C VAL A 229 1.40 7.16 4.60
N VAL A 230 2.04 7.23 3.45
CA VAL A 230 1.45 6.89 2.16
C VAL A 230 2.12 5.63 1.66
N VAL A 231 1.34 4.68 1.14
CA VAL A 231 1.86 3.51 0.43
C VAL A 231 1.28 3.49 -0.95
N ASP A 232 2.16 3.57 -1.95
CA ASP A 232 1.79 3.41 -3.34
C ASP A 232 1.93 1.95 -3.75
N GLU A 233 1.08 1.50 -4.66
CA GLU A 233 0.95 0.10 -5.08
C GLU A 233 0.87 -0.89 -3.90
N VAL A 234 -0.09 -0.70 -3.00
CA VAL A 234 -0.30 -1.56 -1.81
C VAL A 234 -0.41 -3.06 -2.15
N GLN A 235 -0.90 -3.40 -3.35
CA GLN A 235 -1.00 -4.77 -3.84
C GLN A 235 0.34 -5.41 -4.19
N GLY A 236 1.38 -4.61 -4.46
CA GLY A 236 2.70 -5.08 -4.87
C GLY A 236 3.64 -5.47 -3.72
N ALA A 237 3.33 -5.09 -2.48
CA ALA A 237 4.20 -5.31 -1.32
C ALA A 237 4.14 -6.75 -0.81
N ALA A 238 5.26 -7.41 -0.50
CA ALA A 238 5.23 -8.72 0.14
C ALA A 238 4.54 -8.68 1.51
N ALA A 239 3.60 -9.59 1.75
CA ALA A 239 2.73 -9.63 2.94
C ALA A 239 3.47 -9.42 4.28
N ARG A 240 4.55 -10.17 4.49
CA ARG A 240 5.34 -10.12 5.73
C ARG A 240 6.04 -8.78 5.91
N THR A 241 6.76 -8.32 4.88
CA THR A 241 7.45 -7.02 4.89
C THR A 241 6.46 -5.88 5.15
N PHE A 242 5.30 -5.95 4.50
CA PHE A 242 4.29 -4.90 4.56
C PHE A 242 3.73 -4.72 5.98
N LEU A 243 3.29 -5.82 6.62
CA LEU A 243 2.79 -5.77 8.01
C LEU A 243 3.88 -5.35 8.99
N GLU A 244 5.06 -5.97 8.92
CA GLU A 244 6.14 -5.71 9.87
C GLU A 244 6.60 -4.26 9.82
N VAL A 245 6.61 -3.62 8.64
CA VAL A 245 6.98 -2.22 8.50
C VAL A 245 5.86 -1.28 8.96
N ILE A 246 4.62 -1.45 8.49
CA ILE A 246 3.53 -0.51 8.78
C ILE A 246 3.15 -0.50 10.27
N ASP A 247 3.23 -1.64 10.94
CA ASP A 247 2.90 -1.77 12.37
C ASP A 247 3.78 -0.90 13.28
N HIS A 248 4.94 -0.42 12.81
CA HIS A 248 5.79 0.49 13.58
C HIS A 248 5.38 1.96 13.48
N PHE A 249 4.48 2.35 12.57
CA PHE A 249 4.15 3.77 12.35
C PHE A 249 2.92 4.21 13.14
N PRO A 250 3.04 4.91 14.28
CA PRO A 250 1.88 5.48 14.98
C PRO A 250 1.23 6.66 14.24
N ALA A 251 1.65 6.99 13.02
CA ALA A 251 1.15 8.09 12.21
C ALA A 251 -0.38 8.20 12.23
N ARG A 252 -0.88 9.43 12.45
CA ARG A 252 -2.31 9.75 12.43
C ARG A 252 -2.95 9.31 11.12
N TYR A 253 -2.29 9.59 10.00
CA TYR A 253 -2.78 9.32 8.66
C TYR A 253 -2.06 8.12 8.03
N ARG A 254 -2.82 7.14 7.53
CA ARG A 254 -2.30 5.98 6.76
C ARG A 254 -3.13 5.80 5.49
N LEU A 255 -2.55 6.18 4.36
CA LEU A 255 -3.23 6.17 3.07
C LEU A 255 -2.59 5.10 2.17
N GLY A 256 -3.41 4.18 1.68
CA GLY A 256 -3.01 3.21 0.66
C GLY A 256 -3.54 3.63 -0.70
N PHE A 257 -2.70 3.60 -1.73
CA PHE A 257 -3.11 3.84 -3.12
C PHE A 257 -2.94 2.55 -3.92
N SER A 258 -3.98 2.20 -4.70
CA SER A 258 -3.95 1.01 -5.53
C SER A 258 -4.67 1.20 -6.86
N ALA A 259 -4.22 0.50 -7.90
CA ALA A 259 -5.06 0.28 -9.09
C ALA A 259 -6.15 -0.75 -8.82
N ASP A 260 -5.79 -1.75 -8.03
CA ASP A 260 -6.56 -2.95 -7.73
C ASP A 260 -5.97 -3.55 -6.44
N GLU A 261 -6.78 -3.95 -5.47
CA GLU A 261 -6.33 -4.62 -4.26
C GLU A 261 -5.95 -6.09 -4.48
N THR A 262 -6.29 -6.67 -5.64
CA THR A 262 -6.03 -8.08 -5.90
C THR A 262 -4.53 -8.34 -5.86
N ARG A 263 -4.11 -9.14 -4.89
CA ARG A 263 -2.71 -9.51 -4.71
C ARG A 263 -2.43 -10.83 -5.38
N LYS A 264 -1.28 -10.91 -6.05
CA LYS A 264 -0.79 -12.18 -6.66
C LYS A 264 -0.63 -13.31 -5.64
N ASP A 265 -0.47 -12.98 -4.36
CA ASP A 265 -0.30 -13.93 -3.27
C ASP A 265 -1.61 -14.33 -2.56
N GLY A 266 -2.76 -13.79 -2.98
CA GLY A 266 -4.08 -14.04 -2.39
C GLY A 266 -4.26 -13.51 -0.96
N LYS A 267 -3.42 -12.56 -0.53
CA LYS A 267 -3.41 -12.00 0.83
C LYS A 267 -3.96 -10.58 0.91
N GLU A 268 -4.95 -10.24 0.08
CA GLU A 268 -5.59 -8.90 0.00
C GLU A 268 -6.18 -8.44 1.33
N PHE A 269 -6.59 -9.39 2.19
CA PHE A 269 -7.02 -9.12 3.56
C PHE A 269 -6.01 -8.29 4.37
N LEU A 270 -4.71 -8.41 4.09
CA LEU A 270 -3.67 -7.64 4.77
C LEU A 270 -3.77 -6.14 4.50
N THR A 271 -4.15 -5.77 3.28
CA THR A 271 -4.32 -4.36 2.90
C THR A 271 -5.46 -3.75 3.72
N TYR A 272 -6.59 -4.46 3.81
CA TYR A 272 -7.76 -4.05 4.58
C TYR A 272 -7.50 -4.03 6.09
N ASP A 273 -6.78 -5.02 6.61
CA ASP A 273 -6.40 -5.06 8.02
C ASP A 273 -5.53 -3.86 8.42
N VAL A 274 -4.64 -3.42 7.53
CA VAL A 274 -3.71 -2.33 7.80
C VAL A 274 -4.32 -0.94 7.62
N PHE A 275 -4.99 -0.70 6.49
CA PHE A 275 -5.52 0.62 6.12
C PHE A 275 -6.99 0.80 6.43
N GLY A 276 -7.75 -0.29 6.46
CA GLY A 276 -9.20 -0.29 6.53
C GLY A 276 -9.82 -0.39 5.14
N ASN A 277 -11.10 -0.03 5.06
CA ASN A 277 -11.87 -0.12 3.82
C ASN A 277 -11.41 0.91 2.77
N VAL A 278 -11.86 0.70 1.54
CA VAL A 278 -11.80 1.72 0.49
C VAL A 278 -12.58 2.95 0.95
N ILE A 279 -11.91 4.10 0.93
CA ILE A 279 -12.49 5.40 1.31
C ILE A 279 -12.95 6.20 0.11
N TYR A 280 -12.41 5.91 -1.08
CA TYR A 280 -12.82 6.46 -2.35
C TYR A 280 -12.37 5.55 -3.49
N GLU A 281 -13.23 5.41 -4.50
CA GLU A 281 -12.99 4.59 -5.69
C GLU A 281 -13.22 5.43 -6.94
N ILE A 282 -12.25 5.39 -7.86
CA ILE A 282 -12.36 6.02 -9.17
C ILE A 282 -12.65 4.92 -10.19
N GLU A 283 -13.86 4.92 -10.73
CA GLU A 283 -14.29 3.97 -11.75
C GLU A 283 -13.63 4.28 -13.10
N ARG A 284 -13.03 3.26 -13.72
CA ARG A 284 -12.31 3.43 -15.00
C ARG A 284 -13.25 3.87 -16.12
N ASP A 285 -14.45 3.29 -16.17
CA ASP A 285 -15.46 3.59 -17.20
C ASP A 285 -15.88 5.06 -17.18
N GLU A 286 -15.90 5.69 -16.00
CA GLU A 286 -16.20 7.11 -15.89
C GLU A 286 -15.05 7.98 -16.40
N LEU A 287 -13.80 7.54 -16.24
CA LEU A 287 -12.65 8.25 -16.78
C LEU A 287 -12.61 8.19 -18.30
N GLU A 288 -12.93 7.04 -18.89
CA GLU A 288 -12.97 6.87 -20.35
C GLU A 288 -14.12 7.68 -20.97
N LYS A 289 -15.31 7.64 -20.38
CA LYS A 289 -16.48 8.43 -20.84
C LYS A 289 -16.26 9.94 -20.77
N LYS A 290 -15.51 10.43 -19.76
CA LYS A 290 -15.19 11.86 -19.59
C LYS A 290 -13.93 12.29 -20.34
N GLY A 291 -13.32 11.42 -21.15
CA GLY A 291 -12.09 11.71 -21.91
C GLY A 291 -10.85 11.93 -21.04
N HIS A 292 -10.89 11.48 -19.79
CA HIS A 292 -9.82 11.65 -18.80
C HIS A 292 -8.71 10.59 -18.91
N VAL A 293 -9.03 9.45 -19.55
CA VAL A 293 -8.12 8.38 -19.92
C VAL A 293 -8.38 8.06 -21.39
N LEU A 294 -7.31 7.93 -22.18
CA LEU A 294 -7.43 7.55 -23.59
C LEU A 294 -7.88 6.09 -23.70
N PRO A 295 -8.82 5.76 -24.62
CA PRO A 295 -9.20 4.38 -24.86
C PRO A 295 -7.99 3.59 -25.37
N VAL A 296 -7.72 2.44 -24.78
CA VAL A 296 -6.61 1.56 -25.17
C VAL A 296 -7.15 0.45 -26.06
N SER A 297 -6.75 0.42 -27.33
CA SER A 297 -6.96 -0.74 -28.21
C SER A 297 -5.81 -1.72 -28.06
N ILE A 298 -6.08 -2.93 -27.58
CA ILE A 298 -5.08 -4.00 -27.52
C ILE A 298 -5.13 -4.80 -28.83
N ARG A 299 -4.02 -4.80 -29.58
CA ARG A 299 -3.84 -5.66 -30.76
C ARG A 299 -2.79 -6.72 -30.43
N MET A 300 -3.19 -7.99 -30.46
CA MET A 300 -2.25 -9.11 -30.33
C MET A 300 -1.70 -9.45 -31.71
N ILE A 301 -0.38 -9.50 -31.84
CA ILE A 301 0.30 -9.79 -33.10
C ILE A 301 1.12 -11.06 -32.89
N PRO A 302 0.69 -12.20 -33.43
CA PRO A 302 1.43 -13.44 -33.30
C PRO A 302 2.76 -13.34 -34.05
N THR A 303 3.78 -13.99 -33.51
CA THR A 303 5.12 -14.08 -34.10
C THR A 303 5.45 -15.56 -34.29
N GLU A 304 6.26 -15.90 -35.28
CA GLU A 304 6.68 -17.29 -35.52
C GLU A 304 7.81 -17.77 -34.58
N PHE A 305 8.33 -16.89 -33.71
CA PHE A 305 9.32 -17.25 -32.70
C PHE A 305 8.90 -18.47 -31.88
N ARG A 306 9.78 -19.47 -31.78
CA ARG A 306 9.58 -20.68 -30.99
C ARG A 306 10.78 -20.95 -30.10
N ALA A 307 10.51 -21.22 -28.83
CA ALA A 307 11.49 -21.72 -27.87
C ALA A 307 10.97 -23.04 -27.29
N ASP A 308 11.03 -24.11 -28.09
CA ASP A 308 10.53 -25.44 -27.71
C ASP A 308 11.22 -25.95 -26.44
N TRP A 309 12.53 -25.71 -26.32
CA TRP A 309 13.32 -26.02 -25.13
C TRP A 309 12.77 -25.35 -23.85
N TYR A 310 12.18 -24.16 -23.95
CA TYR A 310 11.58 -23.45 -22.82
C TYR A 310 10.13 -23.88 -22.57
N ARG A 311 9.37 -24.15 -23.64
CA ARG A 311 7.99 -24.62 -23.56
C ARG A 311 7.93 -25.97 -22.85
N ASP A 312 8.78 -26.89 -23.28
CA ASP A 312 8.75 -28.30 -22.91
C ASP A 312 9.56 -28.59 -21.64
N ALA A 313 10.38 -27.64 -21.18
CA ALA A 313 11.11 -27.74 -19.92
C ALA A 313 10.18 -27.76 -18.68
N PRO A 314 10.50 -28.57 -17.65
CA PRO A 314 9.81 -28.50 -16.37
C PRO A 314 10.06 -27.13 -15.69
N PRO A 315 9.14 -26.64 -14.83
CA PRO A 315 9.23 -25.28 -14.27
C PRO A 315 10.54 -24.94 -13.54
N ALA A 316 11.22 -25.92 -12.97
CA ALA A 316 12.49 -25.73 -12.25
C ALA A 316 13.70 -25.50 -13.19
N GLU A 317 13.57 -25.89 -14.46
CA GLU A 317 14.63 -25.84 -15.48
C GLU A 317 14.36 -24.74 -16.53
N LYS A 318 13.26 -23.99 -16.37
CA LYS A 318 12.93 -22.87 -17.25
C LYS A 318 13.93 -21.74 -17.08
N ASP A 319 14.82 -21.61 -18.04
CA ASP A 319 15.76 -20.50 -18.13
C ASP A 319 15.08 -19.28 -18.78
N TRP A 320 14.57 -18.38 -17.94
CA TRP A 320 13.95 -17.14 -18.40
C TRP A 320 14.96 -16.18 -19.05
N THR A 321 16.21 -16.18 -18.59
CA THR A 321 17.24 -15.27 -19.09
C THR A 321 17.58 -15.62 -20.52
N ARG A 322 17.85 -16.91 -20.80
CA ARG A 322 18.11 -17.41 -22.14
C ARG A 322 16.94 -17.16 -23.08
N LEU A 323 15.70 -17.35 -22.62
CA LEU A 323 14.50 -17.11 -23.44
C LEU A 323 14.44 -15.64 -23.88
N ILE A 324 14.66 -14.70 -22.96
CA ILE A 324 14.63 -13.27 -23.27
C ILE A 324 15.77 -12.89 -24.22
N GLU A 325 16.97 -13.44 -24.04
CA GLU A 325 18.09 -13.23 -24.95
C GLU A 325 17.81 -13.73 -26.37
N GLU A 326 17.24 -14.93 -26.52
CA GLU A 326 16.85 -15.47 -27.83
C GLU A 326 15.74 -14.61 -28.47
N ILE A 327 14.73 -14.17 -27.71
CA ILE A 327 13.65 -13.31 -28.21
C ILE A 327 14.18 -11.95 -28.72
N ILE A 328 15.12 -11.34 -28.00
CA ILE A 328 15.66 -10.02 -28.36
C ILE A 328 16.45 -10.11 -29.68
N ASN A 329 17.14 -11.23 -29.91
CA ASN A 329 18.00 -11.44 -31.07
C ASN A 329 17.31 -12.16 -32.25
N ASP A 330 15.98 -12.34 -32.21
CA ASP A 330 15.23 -12.92 -33.32
C ASP A 330 14.83 -11.83 -34.33
N ASP A 331 15.58 -11.75 -35.42
CA ASP A 331 15.40 -10.74 -36.46
C ASP A 331 14.03 -10.84 -37.16
N GLU A 332 13.55 -12.05 -37.46
CA GLU A 332 12.25 -12.25 -38.13
C GLU A 332 11.09 -11.74 -37.28
N ARG A 333 11.10 -12.02 -35.97
CA ARG A 333 10.16 -11.49 -34.99
C ARG A 333 10.28 -9.99 -34.87
N ASN A 334 11.50 -9.45 -34.85
CA ASN A 334 11.71 -8.00 -34.76
C ASN A 334 11.17 -7.28 -36.00
N ASP A 335 11.30 -7.85 -37.20
CA ASP A 335 10.71 -7.33 -38.44
C ASP A 335 9.17 -7.34 -38.39
N VAL A 336 8.55 -8.36 -37.79
CA VAL A 336 7.09 -8.38 -37.56
C VAL A 336 6.69 -7.24 -36.62
N VAL A 337 7.43 -7.01 -35.55
CA VAL A 337 7.16 -5.92 -34.60
C VAL A 337 7.34 -4.54 -35.25
N ILE A 338 8.40 -4.34 -36.03
CA ILE A 338 8.64 -3.08 -36.74
C ILE A 338 7.50 -2.80 -37.73
N ARG A 339 7.13 -3.78 -38.56
CA ARG A 339 6.01 -3.63 -39.50
C ARG A 339 4.70 -3.30 -38.81
N ALA A 340 4.42 -3.95 -37.68
CA ALA A 340 3.26 -3.68 -36.86
C ALA A 340 3.23 -2.23 -36.34
N ILE A 341 4.35 -1.73 -35.81
CA ILE A 341 4.47 -0.36 -35.32
C ILE A 341 4.25 0.63 -36.46
N LEU A 342 4.91 0.44 -37.61
CA LEU A 342 4.76 1.30 -38.78
C LEU A 342 3.31 1.35 -39.27
N SER A 343 2.61 0.21 -39.29
CA SER A 343 1.20 0.13 -39.69
C SER A 343 0.22 0.83 -38.74
N ALA A 344 0.63 1.11 -37.51
CA ALA A 344 -0.21 1.74 -36.49
C ALA A 344 0.01 3.25 -36.38
N VAL A 345 1.10 3.77 -36.97
CA VAL A 345 1.47 5.19 -36.97
C VAL A 345 1.17 5.87 -38.32
N ALA A 346 1.03 5.09 -39.39
CA ALA A 346 0.48 5.52 -40.68
C ALA A 346 -1.05 5.61 -40.61
#